data_AF-A0A8A2VFF6-F1
#
_entry.id   AF-A0A8A2VFF6-F1
#
_cell.length_a   1.000
_cell.length_b   1.000
_cell.length_c   1.000
_cell.angle_alpha   90.00
_cell.angle_beta   90.00
_cell.angle_gamma   90.00
#
_symmetry.space_group_name_H-M   'P 1'
#
loop_
_entity.id
_entity.type
_entity.pdbx_description
1 polymer ?
#
loop_
_entity_poly.entity_id
_entity_poly.type
_entity_poly.pdbx_seq_one_letter_code
_entity_poly.pdbx_strand_id
1 'polypeptide(L)'
;MSAIPFIAGTASASETNGYGTGSYGIGAYGGETGSETDTGTDSETDGTDTSEPSLENTIRFDGIGTSDVSEYEFTVTGTVEKSRDGGASINEEDTIDGNRVTGSLTGWRDAFRFSGDLDTLTVTGQARVYVNGNRVDPADYGGEQSQVVTIVGNGTYSEYQLTSDGSVEVIEGDDVTVASEGRAEGSIERGVHRLRLTGELVDFTFLEGGTQVYLENQRIDPADYSGDVTLPHVIVFDGTDASGPTNYSFTVDGRVSQSEYLGATIDESDSLDGATVTGVVGVGERDAYRFDGSIVDFSSAGEANVNVEYDASL
;
A
#
# COMPACT_ATOMS: atom_id res chain seq x y z
N MET A 1 10.04 44.06 15.29
CA MET A 1 8.76 44.13 16.01
C MET A 1 7.69 43.50 15.12
N SER A 2 7.40 42.23 15.34
CA SER A 2 6.11 41.62 14.98
C SER A 2 6.01 40.33 15.78
N ALA A 3 4.83 40.10 16.35
CA ALA A 3 4.58 39.18 17.45
C ALA A 3 4.18 37.78 16.97
N ILE A 4 4.58 36.77 17.75
CA ILE A 4 4.14 35.37 17.64
C ILE A 4 2.84 35.22 18.45
N PRO A 5 1.79 34.56 17.96
CA PRO A 5 0.70 34.13 18.81
C PRO A 5 0.98 32.74 19.41
N PHE A 6 0.89 32.71 20.74
CA PHE A 6 0.85 31.55 21.61
C PHE A 6 -0.57 30.96 21.58
N ILE A 7 -0.73 29.64 21.45
CA ILE A 7 -2.00 28.98 21.78
C ILE A 7 -1.72 27.82 22.72
N ALA A 8 -2.13 28.02 23.97
CA ALA A 8 -2.37 26.98 24.97
C ALA A 8 -3.87 26.94 25.24
N GLY A 9 -4.45 25.75 25.43
CA GLY A 9 -5.86 25.62 25.80
C GLY A 9 -6.29 24.19 26.04
N THR A 10 -6.21 23.75 27.29
CA THR A 10 -6.95 22.62 27.85
C THR A 10 -8.38 23.07 28.18
N ALA A 11 -9.38 22.18 28.02
CA ALA A 11 -10.53 22.08 28.93
C ALA A 11 -11.47 20.91 28.55
N SER A 12 -11.76 20.12 29.58
CA SER A 12 -12.88 19.18 29.71
C SER A 12 -14.17 19.92 30.06
N ALA A 13 -15.33 19.39 29.65
CA ALA A 13 -16.52 19.26 30.52
C ALA A 13 -17.66 18.49 29.83
N SER A 14 -18.29 17.61 30.62
CA SER A 14 -19.54 16.89 30.38
C SER A 14 -20.79 17.76 30.55
N GLU A 15 -21.93 17.31 30.02
CA GLU A 15 -23.27 17.20 30.66
C GLU A 15 -24.30 16.89 29.55
N THR A 16 -24.83 15.66 29.45
CA THR A 16 -26.15 15.20 29.94
C THR A 16 -27.35 16.11 29.62
N ASN A 17 -28.29 15.61 28.81
CA ASN A 17 -29.71 15.53 29.19
C ASN A 17 -30.51 14.63 28.24
N GLY A 18 -31.31 13.75 28.84
CA GLY A 18 -32.17 12.79 28.14
C GLY A 18 -33.62 13.24 27.93
N TYR A 19 -34.43 12.22 27.60
CA TYR A 19 -35.87 12.01 27.77
C TYR A 19 -36.61 11.70 26.46
N GLY A 20 -37.33 10.57 26.44
CA GLY A 20 -38.33 10.28 25.42
C GLY A 20 -38.79 8.82 25.32
N THR A 21 -39.36 8.26 26.38
CA THR A 21 -40.14 7.01 26.31
C THR A 21 -41.52 7.26 25.69
N GLY A 22 -41.94 6.42 24.74
CA GLY A 22 -43.28 6.48 24.14
C GLY A 22 -43.78 5.08 23.75
N SER A 23 -44.55 4.49 24.65
CA SER A 23 -45.29 3.23 24.51
C SER A 23 -46.57 3.45 23.69
N TYR A 24 -46.86 2.53 22.75
CA TYR A 24 -48.21 2.27 22.27
C TYR A 24 -48.44 0.76 22.29
N GLY A 25 -49.54 0.35 22.94
CA GLY A 25 -49.94 -1.05 23.03
C GLY A 25 -51.24 -1.36 22.28
N ILE A 26 -51.50 -2.67 22.33
CA ILE A 26 -52.79 -3.38 22.36
C ILE A 26 -53.59 -3.49 21.05
N GLY A 27 -53.71 -4.74 20.58
CA GLY A 27 -54.74 -5.22 19.67
C GLY A 27 -54.75 -6.76 19.66
N ALA A 28 -55.65 -7.35 20.45
CA ALA A 28 -55.79 -8.80 20.66
C ALA A 28 -56.96 -9.40 19.87
N TYR A 29 -56.75 -10.59 19.30
CA TYR A 29 -57.72 -11.63 18.91
C TYR A 29 -56.86 -12.88 18.62
N GLY A 30 -57.00 -14.09 19.17
CA GLY A 30 -58.06 -14.79 19.91
C GLY A 30 -58.20 -16.19 19.27
N GLY A 31 -57.77 -17.27 19.95
CA GLY A 31 -58.01 -18.66 19.51
C GLY A 31 -57.06 -19.71 20.10
N GLU A 32 -57.47 -20.36 21.21
CA GLU A 32 -56.85 -21.52 21.85
C GLU A 32 -56.97 -22.82 21.02
N THR A 33 -55.99 -23.75 21.15
CA THR A 33 -56.13 -25.09 21.79
C THR A 33 -55.00 -26.06 21.41
N GLY A 34 -54.49 -26.83 22.39
CA GLY A 34 -53.66 -28.04 22.23
C GLY A 34 -52.18 -27.90 22.66
N SER A 35 -51.75 -28.06 23.91
CA SER A 35 -51.71 -29.24 24.81
C SER A 35 -50.40 -30.06 24.71
N GLU A 36 -49.62 -29.96 25.80
CA GLU A 36 -48.67 -30.91 26.42
C GLU A 36 -47.18 -31.03 25.96
N THR A 37 -46.30 -30.67 26.92
CA THR A 37 -45.03 -31.31 27.39
C THR A 37 -43.96 -31.67 26.34
N ASP A 38 -42.68 -31.37 26.51
CA ASP A 38 -41.82 -31.88 27.59
C ASP A 38 -40.38 -31.32 27.44
N THR A 39 -39.67 -31.32 28.57
CA THR A 39 -38.21 -31.17 28.75
C THR A 39 -37.53 -29.85 28.35
N GLY A 40 -37.30 -29.02 29.38
CA GLY A 40 -36.19 -28.07 29.36
C GLY A 40 -34.88 -28.82 29.24
N THR A 41 -34.20 -28.62 28.11
CA THR A 41 -32.78 -28.91 27.96
C THR A 41 -32.08 -27.57 27.96
N ASP A 42 -31.37 -27.27 29.05
CA ASP A 42 -30.42 -26.18 29.14
C ASP A 42 -29.36 -26.40 28.05
N SER A 43 -29.59 -25.81 26.88
CA SER A 43 -28.54 -25.60 25.89
C SER A 43 -28.01 -24.20 26.15
N GLU A 44 -27.04 -24.15 27.05
CA GLU A 44 -26.02 -23.10 27.09
C GLU A 44 -25.50 -22.94 25.66
N THR A 45 -26.09 -21.99 24.94
CA THR A 45 -25.58 -21.58 23.64
C THR A 45 -24.37 -20.74 23.97
N ASP A 46 -23.21 -21.40 24.00
CA ASP A 46 -21.90 -20.77 23.98
C ASP A 46 -21.81 -20.02 22.64
N GLY A 47 -22.36 -18.80 22.65
CA GLY A 47 -22.30 -17.87 21.55
C GLY A 47 -20.87 -17.37 21.46
N THR A 48 -20.00 -18.16 20.87
CA THR A 48 -18.82 -17.63 20.20
C THR A 48 -19.35 -16.75 19.08
N ASP A 49 -19.46 -15.45 19.37
CA ASP A 49 -19.62 -14.41 18.37
C ASP A 49 -18.30 -14.33 17.59
N THR A 50 -18.03 -15.38 16.81
CA THR A 50 -17.16 -15.28 15.64
C THR A 50 -17.97 -14.50 14.63
N SER A 51 -17.98 -13.19 14.80
CA SER A 51 -18.56 -12.29 13.82
C SER A 51 -17.83 -12.56 12.51
N GLU A 52 -18.52 -13.20 11.56
CA GLU A 52 -18.00 -13.39 10.21
C GLU A 52 -17.49 -12.04 9.69
N PRO A 53 -16.32 -11.99 9.04
CA PRO A 53 -15.76 -10.72 8.57
C PRO A 53 -16.79 -10.01 7.69
N SER A 54 -17.02 -8.72 7.94
CA SER A 54 -17.93 -7.93 7.12
C SER A 54 -17.42 -7.87 5.69
N LEU A 55 -18.20 -8.40 4.74
CA LEU A 55 -17.93 -8.25 3.31
C LEU A 55 -18.41 -6.87 2.83
N GLU A 56 -17.65 -5.84 3.21
CA GLU A 56 -17.96 -4.42 2.98
C GLU A 56 -17.80 -3.98 1.53
N ASN A 57 -16.95 -4.67 0.75
CA ASN A 57 -16.64 -4.31 -0.63
C ASN A 57 -17.45 -5.13 -1.63
N THR A 58 -17.66 -4.55 -2.82
CA THR A 58 -18.38 -5.17 -3.93
C THR A 58 -17.57 -5.04 -5.22
N ILE A 59 -17.56 -6.10 -6.02
CA ILE A 59 -17.08 -6.07 -7.40
C ILE A 59 -18.17 -6.62 -8.32
N ARG A 60 -18.40 -5.97 -9.46
CA ARG A 60 -19.40 -6.36 -10.46
C ARG A 60 -18.82 -6.31 -11.86
N PHE A 61 -19.01 -7.40 -12.58
CA PHE A 61 -18.69 -7.52 -14.00
C PHE A 61 -19.97 -7.40 -14.82
N ASP A 62 -20.00 -6.44 -15.74
CA ASP A 62 -21.17 -6.13 -16.57
C ASP A 62 -20.88 -6.38 -18.06
N GLY A 63 -21.37 -7.52 -18.56
CA GLY A 63 -21.34 -7.87 -19.98
C GLY A 63 -22.61 -7.48 -20.74
N ILE A 64 -23.54 -6.73 -20.14
CA ILE A 64 -24.75 -6.34 -20.88
C ILE A 64 -24.37 -5.46 -22.07
N GLY A 65 -24.88 -5.84 -23.24
CA GLY A 65 -24.60 -5.17 -24.51
C GLY A 65 -23.25 -5.52 -25.12
N THR A 66 -22.53 -6.52 -24.61
CA THR A 66 -21.37 -7.11 -25.28
C THR A 66 -21.81 -8.32 -26.13
N SER A 67 -21.08 -8.59 -27.21
CA SER A 67 -21.35 -9.73 -28.11
C SER A 67 -20.44 -10.93 -27.85
N ASP A 68 -19.30 -10.68 -27.23
CA ASP A 68 -18.24 -11.68 -27.06
C ASP A 68 -18.11 -12.08 -25.59
N VAL A 69 -17.64 -13.31 -25.38
CA VAL A 69 -17.30 -13.83 -24.06
C VAL A 69 -16.25 -12.94 -23.43
N SER A 70 -16.48 -12.57 -22.18
CA SER A 70 -15.45 -11.98 -21.34
C SER A 70 -15.09 -12.94 -20.22
N GLU A 71 -13.81 -13.14 -20.00
CA GLU A 71 -13.26 -13.95 -18.92
C GLU A 71 -12.65 -13.00 -17.90
N TYR A 72 -12.81 -13.32 -16.62
CA TYR A 72 -12.24 -12.52 -15.55
C TYR A 72 -11.62 -13.39 -14.47
N GLU A 73 -10.63 -12.82 -13.80
CA GLU A 73 -9.99 -13.40 -12.64
C GLU A 73 -9.60 -12.29 -11.66
N PHE A 74 -9.82 -12.50 -10.36
CA PHE A 74 -9.38 -11.54 -9.35
C PHE A 74 -8.99 -12.22 -8.03
N THR A 75 -8.15 -11.54 -7.25
CA THR A 75 -7.79 -11.92 -5.88
C THR A 75 -8.13 -10.79 -4.90
N VAL A 76 -8.43 -11.14 -3.66
CA VAL A 76 -8.65 -10.18 -2.56
C VAL A 76 -7.77 -10.53 -1.36
N THR A 77 -7.47 -9.56 -0.49
CA THR A 77 -6.69 -9.84 0.73
C THR A 77 -7.52 -10.55 1.81
N GLY A 78 -8.85 -10.42 1.76
CA GLY A 78 -9.78 -11.08 2.69
C GLY A 78 -10.53 -12.28 2.09
N THR A 79 -11.78 -12.43 2.50
CA THR A 79 -12.70 -13.47 2.02
C THR A 79 -13.62 -12.94 0.92
N VAL A 80 -14.13 -13.83 0.06
CA VAL A 80 -14.99 -13.47 -1.08
C VAL A 80 -16.17 -14.42 -1.24
N GLU A 81 -17.35 -13.88 -1.56
CA GLU A 81 -18.57 -14.63 -1.82
C GLU A 81 -19.35 -14.08 -3.03
N LYS A 82 -20.12 -14.95 -3.70
CA LYS A 82 -21.00 -14.55 -4.80
C LYS A 82 -22.13 -13.64 -4.32
N SER A 83 -22.50 -12.67 -5.15
CA SER A 83 -23.51 -11.65 -4.84
C SER A 83 -24.54 -11.49 -5.96
N ARG A 84 -25.71 -10.94 -5.59
CA ARG A 84 -26.76 -10.53 -6.53
C ARG A 84 -26.73 -9.02 -6.82
N ASP A 85 -25.65 -8.33 -6.43
CA ASP A 85 -25.52 -6.88 -6.63
C ASP A 85 -25.75 -6.49 -8.11
N GLY A 86 -26.43 -5.36 -8.33
CA GLY A 86 -26.71 -4.89 -9.69
C GLY A 86 -27.58 -5.81 -10.55
N GLY A 87 -28.23 -6.82 -9.96
CA GLY A 87 -29.03 -7.82 -10.68
C GLY A 87 -28.21 -8.97 -11.26
N ALA A 88 -27.02 -9.22 -10.71
CA ALA A 88 -26.17 -10.35 -11.08
C ALA A 88 -26.80 -11.71 -10.71
N SER A 89 -26.46 -12.74 -11.47
CA SER A 89 -26.80 -14.12 -11.15
C SER A 89 -25.82 -14.73 -10.17
N ILE A 90 -26.31 -15.66 -9.35
CA ILE A 90 -25.45 -16.62 -8.63
C ILE A 90 -25.66 -17.96 -9.31
N ASN A 91 -24.63 -18.48 -9.96
CA ASN A 91 -24.62 -19.76 -10.66
C ASN A 91 -23.34 -20.54 -10.30
N GLU A 92 -23.16 -21.75 -10.84
CA GLU A 92 -21.97 -22.60 -10.60
C GLU A 92 -20.84 -22.36 -11.62
N GLU A 93 -21.00 -21.42 -12.57
CA GLU A 93 -20.04 -21.18 -13.65
C GLU A 93 -18.77 -20.46 -13.14
N ASP A 94 -18.91 -19.57 -12.15
CA ASP A 94 -17.74 -18.96 -11.51
C ASP A 94 -17.15 -19.88 -10.43
N THR A 95 -15.83 -19.91 -10.31
CA THR A 95 -15.12 -20.68 -9.28
C THR A 95 -14.54 -19.73 -8.24
N ILE A 96 -14.72 -20.06 -6.96
CA ILE A 96 -14.03 -19.41 -5.85
C ILE A 96 -13.09 -20.45 -5.23
N ASP A 97 -11.80 -20.17 -5.21
CA ASP A 97 -10.75 -20.96 -4.56
C ASP A 97 -10.03 -20.09 -3.53
N GLY A 98 -10.42 -20.22 -2.26
CA GLY A 98 -9.97 -19.33 -1.20
C GLY A 98 -10.36 -17.87 -1.45
N ASN A 99 -9.37 -17.01 -1.67
CA ASN A 99 -9.53 -15.59 -1.97
C ASN A 99 -9.44 -15.26 -3.47
N ARG A 100 -9.31 -16.28 -4.34
CA ARG A 100 -9.24 -16.13 -5.80
C ARG A 100 -10.57 -16.48 -6.43
N VAL A 101 -10.98 -15.71 -7.42
CA VAL A 101 -12.21 -15.94 -8.20
C VAL A 101 -11.87 -15.98 -9.68
N THR A 102 -12.43 -16.95 -10.39
CA THR A 102 -12.40 -17.02 -11.86
C THR A 102 -13.81 -17.17 -12.41
N GLY A 103 -14.10 -16.53 -13.54
CA GLY A 103 -15.41 -16.63 -14.16
C GLY A 103 -15.42 -16.16 -15.61
N SER A 104 -16.56 -16.34 -16.26
CA SER A 104 -16.79 -15.92 -17.64
C SER A 104 -18.24 -15.52 -17.85
N LEU A 105 -18.47 -14.51 -18.69
CA LEU A 105 -19.82 -13.97 -18.91
C LEU A 105 -20.01 -13.48 -20.35
N THR A 106 -21.24 -13.54 -20.84
CA THR A 106 -21.62 -13.06 -22.19
C THR A 106 -23.03 -12.46 -22.19
N GLY A 107 -23.18 -11.14 -22.06
CA GLY A 107 -24.51 -10.53 -22.09
C GLY A 107 -25.30 -10.59 -20.77
N TRP A 108 -24.66 -10.96 -19.66
CA TRP A 108 -25.21 -10.91 -18.31
C TRP A 108 -24.22 -10.25 -17.33
N ARG A 109 -24.53 -10.32 -16.03
CA ARG A 109 -23.70 -9.75 -14.96
C ARG A 109 -23.38 -10.78 -13.90
N ASP A 110 -22.16 -10.71 -13.40
CA ASP A 110 -21.71 -11.42 -12.21
C ASP A 110 -21.26 -10.40 -11.16
N ALA A 111 -21.45 -10.74 -9.88
CA ALA A 111 -21.06 -9.86 -8.78
C ALA A 111 -20.60 -10.67 -7.57
N PHE A 112 -19.71 -10.07 -6.79
CA PHE A 112 -19.13 -10.64 -5.58
C PHE A 112 -19.07 -9.60 -4.48
N ARG A 113 -19.14 -10.07 -3.24
CA ARG A 113 -18.82 -9.28 -2.04
C ARG A 113 -17.54 -9.82 -1.43
N PHE A 114 -16.71 -8.94 -0.92
CA PHE A 114 -15.44 -9.31 -0.31
C PHE A 114 -15.07 -8.42 0.88
N SER A 115 -14.20 -8.92 1.75
CA SER A 115 -13.53 -8.17 2.80
C SER A 115 -12.08 -7.87 2.39
N GLY A 116 -11.47 -6.85 3.00
CA GLY A 116 -10.13 -6.40 2.63
C GLY A 116 -10.09 -5.73 1.26
N ASP A 117 -8.92 -5.70 0.64
CA ASP A 117 -8.63 -4.97 -0.59
C ASP A 117 -8.67 -5.89 -1.81
N LEU A 118 -8.99 -5.31 -2.97
CA LEU A 118 -8.85 -5.96 -4.27
C LEU A 118 -7.37 -5.94 -4.67
N ASP A 119 -6.78 -7.12 -4.83
CA ASP A 119 -5.33 -7.31 -5.01
C ASP A 119 -4.97 -7.41 -6.51
N THR A 120 -5.57 -8.36 -7.24
CA THR A 120 -5.40 -8.49 -8.71
C THR A 120 -6.75 -8.53 -9.41
N LEU A 121 -6.84 -8.07 -10.67
CA LEU A 121 -8.06 -8.13 -11.50
C LEU A 121 -7.71 -8.16 -13.00
N THR A 122 -7.80 -9.33 -13.62
CA THR A 122 -7.72 -9.44 -15.07
C THR A 122 -9.10 -9.57 -15.67
N VAL A 123 -9.31 -8.92 -16.82
CA VAL A 123 -10.48 -9.13 -17.66
C VAL A 123 -10.04 -9.22 -19.11
N THR A 124 -10.30 -10.35 -19.75
CA THR A 124 -10.17 -10.51 -21.19
C THR A 124 -11.55 -10.34 -21.80
N GLY A 125 -11.73 -9.38 -22.71
CA GLY A 125 -13.00 -9.15 -23.40
C GLY A 125 -13.54 -7.74 -23.20
N GLN A 126 -14.86 -7.60 -23.32
CA GLN A 126 -15.54 -6.30 -23.37
C GLN A 126 -16.34 -5.96 -22.10
N ALA A 127 -16.33 -6.84 -21.10
CA ALA A 127 -17.03 -6.62 -19.84
C ALA A 127 -16.54 -5.34 -19.13
N ARG A 128 -17.47 -4.61 -18.54
CA ARG A 128 -17.17 -3.41 -17.73
C ARG A 128 -17.10 -3.81 -16.27
N VAL A 129 -16.07 -3.35 -15.55
CA VAL A 129 -15.92 -3.67 -14.12
C VAL A 129 -16.28 -2.48 -13.26
N TYR A 130 -16.96 -2.76 -12.15
CA TYR A 130 -17.28 -1.78 -11.12
C TYR A 130 -16.82 -2.30 -9.76
N VAL A 131 -16.10 -1.47 -9.00
CA VAL A 131 -15.73 -1.73 -7.61
C VAL A 131 -16.42 -0.69 -6.74
N ASN A 132 -17.21 -1.13 -5.76
CA ASN A 132 -18.00 -0.26 -4.89
C ASN A 132 -18.87 0.75 -5.66
N GLY A 133 -19.41 0.31 -6.80
CA GLY A 133 -20.25 1.11 -7.70
C GLY A 133 -19.48 2.04 -8.64
N ASN A 134 -18.17 2.21 -8.48
CA ASN A 134 -17.33 3.03 -9.35
C ASN A 134 -16.77 2.20 -10.50
N ARG A 135 -16.81 2.74 -11.73
CA ARG A 135 -16.22 2.05 -12.88
C ARG A 135 -14.70 2.12 -12.79
N VAL A 136 -14.03 0.98 -12.91
CA VAL A 136 -12.56 0.85 -12.87
C VAL A 136 -12.03 0.37 -14.22
N ASP A 137 -10.74 0.60 -14.47
CA ASP A 137 -10.00 -0.11 -15.52
C ASP A 137 -9.32 -1.34 -14.91
N PRO A 138 -9.57 -2.57 -15.39
CA PRO A 138 -8.84 -3.75 -14.92
C PRO A 138 -7.32 -3.60 -15.05
N ALA A 139 -6.82 -2.79 -15.99
CA ALA A 139 -5.38 -2.53 -16.10
C ALA A 139 -4.79 -1.82 -14.88
N ASP A 140 -5.62 -1.21 -14.02
CA ASP A 140 -5.19 -0.59 -12.76
C ASP A 140 -4.98 -1.64 -11.64
N TYR A 141 -5.38 -2.89 -11.87
CA TYR A 141 -5.47 -3.93 -10.85
C TYR A 141 -4.95 -5.25 -11.42
N GLY A 142 -3.76 -5.64 -11.06
CA GLY A 142 -3.14 -6.82 -11.64
C GLY A 142 -1.75 -6.86 -11.11
N GLY A 143 -1.52 -7.80 -10.21
CA GLY A 143 -0.24 -8.00 -9.58
C GLY A 143 0.82 -7.99 -10.66
N GLU A 144 1.84 -7.17 -10.38
CA GLU A 144 3.01 -6.95 -11.19
C GLU A 144 2.78 -5.95 -12.34
N GLN A 145 2.91 -4.64 -12.04
CA GLN A 145 3.40 -3.69 -13.03
C GLN A 145 4.76 -4.21 -13.49
N SER A 146 4.75 -5.11 -14.48
CA SER A 146 5.97 -5.76 -14.89
C SER A 146 6.75 -4.77 -15.74
N GLN A 147 7.81 -4.22 -15.16
CA GLN A 147 8.66 -3.24 -15.82
C GLN A 147 9.92 -3.92 -16.33
N VAL A 148 10.43 -3.51 -17.50
CA VAL A 148 11.68 -4.01 -18.06
C VAL A 148 12.75 -2.94 -17.95
N VAL A 149 13.79 -3.21 -17.16
CA VAL A 149 15.01 -2.39 -17.13
C VAL A 149 15.97 -2.93 -18.18
N THR A 150 16.38 -2.07 -19.10
CA THR A 150 17.38 -2.38 -20.13
C THR A 150 18.64 -1.55 -19.90
N ILE A 151 19.78 -2.22 -19.70
CA ILE A 151 21.10 -1.59 -19.57
C ILE A 151 21.89 -1.87 -20.86
N VAL A 152 22.36 -0.83 -21.54
CA VAL A 152 23.07 -0.97 -22.82
C VAL A 152 24.52 -0.54 -22.64
N GLY A 153 25.47 -1.46 -22.83
CA GLY A 153 26.91 -1.16 -22.71
C GLY A 153 27.40 -0.21 -23.80
N ASN A 154 28.23 0.77 -23.44
CA ASN A 154 28.74 1.80 -24.34
C ASN A 154 30.24 1.65 -24.68
N GLY A 155 30.88 0.56 -24.26
CA GLY A 155 32.31 0.30 -24.39
C GLY A 155 33.15 0.69 -23.17
N THR A 156 32.54 1.22 -22.11
CA THR A 156 33.15 1.47 -20.80
C THR A 156 32.66 0.44 -19.80
N TYR A 157 33.59 -0.22 -19.08
CA TYR A 157 33.24 -1.13 -18.01
C TYR A 157 32.41 -0.38 -16.96
N SER A 158 31.20 -0.89 -16.69
CA SER A 158 30.28 -0.32 -15.73
C SER A 158 29.76 -1.43 -14.83
N GLU A 159 29.79 -1.22 -13.52
CA GLU A 159 29.20 -2.10 -12.52
C GLU A 159 27.97 -1.39 -11.94
N TYR A 160 26.88 -2.12 -11.79
CA TYR A 160 25.61 -1.56 -11.34
C TYR A 160 24.90 -2.47 -10.36
N GLN A 161 23.97 -1.86 -9.65
CA GLN A 161 23.03 -2.47 -8.74
C GLN A 161 21.65 -1.87 -8.97
N LEU A 162 20.61 -2.68 -8.88
CA LEU A 162 19.23 -2.22 -8.91
C LEU A 162 18.41 -2.85 -7.78
N THR A 163 17.41 -2.10 -7.32
CA THR A 163 16.42 -2.55 -6.33
C THR A 163 15.01 -2.29 -6.86
N SER A 164 14.12 -3.24 -6.64
CA SER A 164 12.69 -3.21 -6.94
C SER A 164 11.90 -3.47 -5.66
N ASP A 165 10.71 -2.90 -5.53
CA ASP A 165 9.77 -3.23 -4.43
C ASP A 165 9.02 -4.56 -4.66
N GLY A 166 9.03 -5.07 -5.90
CA GLY A 166 8.69 -6.44 -6.26
C GLY A 166 9.91 -7.33 -6.53
N SER A 167 9.74 -8.40 -7.31
CA SER A 167 10.82 -9.33 -7.66
C SER A 167 11.61 -8.94 -8.91
N VAL A 168 12.82 -9.47 -9.08
CA VAL A 168 13.71 -9.24 -10.24
C VAL A 168 14.04 -10.56 -10.94
N GLU A 169 13.75 -10.63 -12.24
CA GLU A 169 14.06 -11.74 -13.14
C GLU A 169 15.03 -11.29 -14.24
N VAL A 170 16.11 -12.05 -14.48
CA VAL A 170 17.04 -11.77 -15.59
C VAL A 170 16.47 -12.36 -16.89
N ILE A 171 16.21 -11.51 -17.87
CA ILE A 171 15.79 -11.91 -19.23
C ILE A 171 17.01 -12.11 -20.13
N GLU A 172 17.98 -11.21 -20.04
CA GLU A 172 19.18 -11.19 -20.90
C GLU A 172 20.35 -10.58 -20.12
N GLY A 173 21.54 -11.17 -20.21
CA GLY A 173 22.76 -10.68 -19.55
C GLY A 173 23.44 -11.76 -18.73
N ASP A 174 24.59 -12.25 -19.21
CA ASP A 174 25.32 -13.35 -18.59
C ASP A 174 26.05 -12.94 -17.30
N ASP A 175 26.41 -11.66 -17.18
CA ASP A 175 27.12 -11.08 -16.02
C ASP A 175 26.17 -10.35 -15.06
N VAL A 176 25.01 -10.95 -14.80
CA VAL A 176 23.96 -10.44 -13.89
C VAL A 176 23.65 -11.48 -12.81
N THR A 177 23.64 -11.05 -11.55
CA THR A 177 23.30 -11.87 -10.39
C THR A 177 22.11 -11.26 -9.65
N VAL A 178 21.07 -12.06 -9.39
CA VAL A 178 19.97 -11.69 -8.49
C VAL A 178 20.41 -12.01 -7.06
N ALA A 179 20.73 -10.98 -6.28
CA ALA A 179 21.25 -11.10 -4.92
C ALA A 179 20.14 -11.44 -3.90
N SER A 180 18.94 -10.92 -4.12
CA SER A 180 17.71 -11.25 -3.38
C SER A 180 16.50 -11.04 -4.28
N GLU A 181 15.30 -11.43 -3.82
CA GLU A 181 14.06 -11.36 -4.61
C GLU A 181 13.89 -10.02 -5.34
N GLY A 182 14.08 -8.88 -4.66
CA GLY A 182 13.96 -7.54 -5.24
C GLY A 182 15.28 -6.86 -5.63
N ARG A 183 16.41 -7.57 -5.72
CA ARG A 183 17.72 -6.94 -5.90
C ARG A 183 18.61 -7.69 -6.88
N ALA A 184 19.18 -6.96 -7.84
CA ALA A 184 20.16 -7.51 -8.78
C ALA A 184 21.40 -6.62 -8.90
N GLU A 185 22.52 -7.26 -9.17
CA GLU A 185 23.81 -6.64 -9.44
C GLU A 185 24.38 -7.19 -10.76
N GLY A 186 25.16 -6.39 -11.47
CA GLY A 186 25.75 -6.85 -12.71
C GLY A 186 26.84 -5.92 -13.22
N SER A 187 27.60 -6.40 -14.20
CA SER A 187 28.63 -5.59 -14.86
C SER A 187 28.53 -5.70 -16.37
N ILE A 188 28.79 -4.60 -17.07
CA ILE A 188 28.63 -4.51 -18.52
C ILE A 188 29.66 -3.56 -19.13
N GLU A 189 30.37 -4.01 -20.17
CA GLU A 189 31.18 -3.13 -21.03
C GLU A 189 30.51 -2.94 -22.40
N ARG A 190 29.98 -4.01 -22.99
CA ARG A 190 29.27 -4.04 -24.28
C ARG A 190 28.09 -5.00 -24.21
N GLY A 191 27.13 -4.82 -25.11
CA GLY A 191 25.94 -5.67 -25.19
C GLY A 191 24.74 -5.04 -24.50
N VAL A 192 23.80 -5.88 -24.09
CA VAL A 192 22.53 -5.47 -23.47
C VAL A 192 22.23 -6.43 -22.33
N HIS A 193 21.87 -5.88 -21.18
CA HIS A 193 21.19 -6.61 -20.11
C HIS A 193 19.72 -6.20 -20.07
N ARG A 194 18.82 -7.16 -19.84
CA ARG A 194 17.39 -6.94 -19.65
C ARG A 194 16.93 -7.66 -18.40
N LEU A 195 16.33 -6.93 -17.49
CA LEU A 195 15.74 -7.46 -16.27
C LEU A 195 14.27 -7.11 -16.24
N ARG A 196 13.43 -8.08 -15.90
CA ARG A 196 12.03 -7.88 -15.59
C ARG A 196 11.89 -7.63 -14.10
N LEU A 197 11.20 -6.56 -13.75
CA LEU A 197 10.73 -6.27 -12.41
C LEU A 197 9.28 -6.69 -12.33
N THR A 198 8.86 -7.15 -11.15
CA THR A 198 7.45 -7.36 -10.86
C THR A 198 6.87 -6.28 -9.94
N GLY A 199 7.68 -5.29 -9.60
CA GLY A 199 7.27 -4.03 -8.98
C GLY A 199 7.91 -2.84 -9.68
N GLU A 200 7.93 -1.70 -9.01
CA GLU A 200 8.54 -0.48 -9.51
C GLU A 200 10.06 -0.50 -9.28
N LEU A 201 10.81 0.13 -10.19
CA LEU A 201 12.23 0.41 -9.97
C LEU A 201 12.38 1.40 -8.81
N VAL A 202 12.92 0.94 -7.68
CA VAL A 202 13.16 1.74 -6.48
C VAL A 202 14.51 2.42 -6.53
N ASP A 203 15.56 1.66 -6.89
CA ASP A 203 16.93 2.17 -6.94
C ASP A 203 17.68 1.63 -8.16
N PHE A 204 18.50 2.50 -8.77
CA PHE A 204 19.52 2.08 -9.73
C PHE A 204 20.78 2.89 -9.50
N THR A 205 21.87 2.21 -9.17
CA THR A 205 23.15 2.84 -8.88
C THR A 205 24.27 2.21 -9.70
N PHE A 206 25.15 3.03 -10.29
CA PHE A 206 26.41 2.56 -10.83
C PHE A 206 27.48 2.60 -9.74
N LEU A 207 28.05 1.44 -9.40
CA LEU A 207 29.15 1.30 -8.45
C LEU A 207 30.49 1.71 -9.09
N GLU A 208 30.63 1.45 -10.39
CA GLU A 208 31.75 1.90 -11.21
C GLU A 208 31.25 2.27 -12.61
N GLY A 209 31.86 3.29 -13.23
CA GLY A 209 31.57 3.66 -14.60
C GLY A 209 30.19 4.28 -14.79
N GLY A 210 29.54 3.96 -15.91
CA GLY A 210 28.23 4.51 -16.24
C GLY A 210 27.86 4.29 -17.70
N THR A 211 26.62 3.87 -17.91
CA THR A 211 26.08 3.66 -19.26
C THR A 211 24.59 4.02 -19.35
N GLN A 212 23.97 3.76 -20.49
CA GLN A 212 22.57 4.09 -20.72
C GLN A 212 21.66 3.04 -20.09
N VAL A 213 20.66 3.53 -19.35
CA VAL A 213 19.60 2.71 -18.76
C VAL A 213 18.26 3.18 -19.32
N TYR A 214 17.42 2.21 -19.63
CA TYR A 214 16.06 2.43 -20.10
C TYR A 214 15.12 1.69 -19.16
N LEU A 215 14.05 2.37 -18.76
CA LEU A 215 12.88 1.75 -18.14
C LEU A 215 11.84 1.62 -19.23
N GLU A 216 11.39 0.39 -19.49
CA GLU A 216 10.62 0.01 -20.67
C GLU A 216 11.35 0.39 -21.97
N ASN A 217 10.98 1.53 -22.53
CA ASN A 217 11.53 2.10 -23.77
C ASN A 217 11.94 3.56 -23.57
N GLN A 218 11.81 4.09 -22.37
CA GLN A 218 12.19 5.45 -22.02
C GLN A 218 13.58 5.42 -21.40
N ARG A 219 14.49 6.21 -21.97
CA ARG A 219 15.79 6.44 -21.35
C ARG A 219 15.55 7.18 -20.03
N ILE A 220 16.06 6.62 -18.94
CA ILE A 220 16.05 7.26 -17.61
C ILE A 220 17.44 7.80 -17.29
N ASP A 221 17.51 8.73 -16.34
CA ASP A 221 18.74 9.03 -15.64
C ASP A 221 18.76 8.19 -14.35
N PRO A 222 19.69 7.22 -14.20
CA PRO A 222 19.78 6.45 -12.96
C PRO A 222 19.96 7.31 -11.72
N ALA A 223 20.52 8.52 -11.86
CA ALA A 223 20.62 9.45 -10.74
C ALA A 223 19.24 9.77 -10.12
N ASP A 224 18.16 9.77 -10.91
CA ASP A 224 16.79 10.01 -10.40
C ASP A 224 16.30 8.89 -9.45
N TYR A 225 16.90 7.71 -9.58
CA TYR A 225 16.57 6.49 -8.83
C TYR A 225 17.64 6.13 -7.82
N SER A 226 18.88 6.63 -7.96
CA SER A 226 19.91 6.40 -6.96
C SER A 226 19.50 7.03 -5.63
N GLY A 227 19.64 6.30 -4.52
CA GLY A 227 19.47 6.84 -3.15
C GLY A 227 20.32 8.08 -2.83
N ASP A 228 21.21 8.46 -3.75
CA ASP A 228 22.03 9.68 -3.77
C ASP A 228 21.40 10.87 -4.53
N VAL A 229 20.09 10.85 -4.84
CA VAL A 229 19.41 12.13 -5.13
C VAL A 229 19.61 13.01 -3.91
N THR A 230 20.23 14.16 -4.11
CA THR A 230 20.23 15.21 -3.09
C THR A 230 18.80 15.68 -2.94
N LEU A 231 18.03 15.00 -2.09
CA LEU A 231 16.65 15.37 -1.89
C LEU A 231 16.65 16.79 -1.31
N PRO A 232 15.83 17.69 -1.87
CA PRO A 232 15.97 19.13 -1.70
C PRO A 232 15.65 19.58 -0.29
N HIS A 233 14.97 18.76 0.51
CA HIS A 233 14.60 19.10 1.86
C HIS A 233 15.41 18.26 2.83
N VAL A 234 15.65 18.77 4.03
CA VAL A 234 16.26 18.02 5.12
C VAL A 234 15.47 18.24 6.40
N ILE A 235 15.20 17.16 7.12
CA ILE A 235 14.74 17.19 8.50
C ILE A 235 15.88 16.74 9.40
N VAL A 236 16.10 17.48 10.49
CA VAL A 236 17.15 17.22 11.48
C VAL A 236 16.51 17.08 12.84
N PHE A 237 16.82 15.98 13.52
CA PHE A 237 16.50 15.73 14.92
C PHE A 237 17.77 15.95 15.73
N ASP A 238 17.83 17.07 16.48
CA ASP A 238 19.00 17.47 17.22
C ASP A 238 18.82 17.24 18.73
N GLY A 239 19.42 16.14 19.22
CA GLY A 239 19.46 15.76 20.63
C GLY A 239 20.67 16.31 21.39
N THR A 240 21.48 17.20 20.79
CA THR A 240 22.75 17.65 21.39
C THR A 240 22.57 18.44 22.69
N ASP A 241 21.46 19.17 22.82
CA ASP A 241 21.08 19.91 24.02
C ASP A 241 19.98 19.21 24.85
N ALA A 242 19.55 18.01 24.44
CA ALA A 242 18.47 17.27 25.10
C ALA A 242 18.94 16.62 26.41
N SER A 243 18.06 16.48 27.40
CA SER A 243 18.37 15.77 28.65
C SER A 243 17.96 14.29 28.65
N GLY A 244 17.30 13.83 27.58
CA GLY A 244 16.89 12.45 27.35
C GLY A 244 16.68 12.14 25.85
N PRO A 245 16.50 10.86 25.49
CA PRO A 245 16.30 10.46 24.10
C PRO A 245 14.96 10.96 23.56
N THR A 246 14.88 11.12 22.24
CA THR A 246 13.65 11.50 21.54
C THR A 246 13.29 10.45 20.52
N ASN A 247 12.13 9.84 20.69
CA ASN A 247 11.56 8.95 19.68
C ASN A 247 10.82 9.82 18.66
N TYR A 248 11.00 9.52 17.39
CA TYR A 248 10.29 10.21 16.32
C TYR A 248 9.78 9.24 15.26
N SER A 249 8.74 9.67 14.57
CA SER A 249 8.27 9.04 13.34
C SER A 249 7.73 10.11 12.41
N PHE A 250 8.00 9.97 11.12
CA PHE A 250 7.42 10.85 10.10
C PHE A 250 7.21 10.11 8.79
N THR A 251 6.24 10.55 8.01
CA THR A 251 5.96 10.05 6.66
C THR A 251 5.98 11.22 5.68
N VAL A 252 6.58 11.03 4.52
CA VAL A 252 6.52 11.98 3.40
C VAL A 252 5.64 11.46 2.26
N ASP A 253 5.08 12.35 1.45
CA ASP A 253 4.41 11.99 0.19
C ASP A 253 5.38 11.83 -1.00
N GLY A 254 6.67 11.96 -0.72
CA GLY A 254 7.77 11.77 -1.66
C GLY A 254 8.75 10.69 -1.19
N ARG A 255 10.04 10.91 -1.43
CA ARG A 255 11.15 10.03 -1.05
C ARG A 255 11.87 10.56 0.18
N VAL A 256 12.49 9.66 0.93
CA VAL A 256 13.31 9.99 2.11
C VAL A 256 14.54 9.09 2.17
N SER A 257 15.67 9.66 2.62
CA SER A 257 16.94 8.95 2.80
C SER A 257 17.71 9.51 4.00
N GLN A 258 18.43 8.66 4.73
CA GLN A 258 19.31 9.09 5.83
C GLN A 258 20.42 10.02 5.31
N SER A 259 20.90 10.93 6.16
CA SER A 259 21.85 11.95 5.76
C SER A 259 22.84 12.28 6.89
N GLU A 260 24.09 12.54 6.53
CA GLU A 260 25.10 13.09 7.44
C GLU A 260 25.02 14.63 7.57
N TYR A 261 23.90 15.25 7.15
CA TYR A 261 23.73 16.70 7.20
C TYR A 261 23.96 17.24 8.62
N LEU A 262 24.75 18.32 8.73
CA LEU A 262 25.22 18.89 10.00
C LEU A 262 25.96 17.90 10.92
N GLY A 263 26.62 16.89 10.34
CA GLY A 263 27.37 15.88 11.08
C GLY A 263 26.48 14.90 11.83
N ALA A 264 25.25 14.70 11.34
CA ALA A 264 24.36 13.65 11.82
C ALA A 264 24.95 12.27 11.61
N THR A 265 24.61 11.34 12.50
CA THR A 265 25.02 9.95 12.42
C THR A 265 24.05 9.18 11.53
N ILE A 266 24.60 8.26 10.73
CA ILE A 266 23.82 7.21 10.07
C ILE A 266 24.03 5.96 10.90
N ASP A 267 22.99 5.51 11.58
CA ASP A 267 23.04 4.28 12.36
C ASP A 267 21.80 3.41 12.17
N GLU A 268 21.92 2.15 12.61
CA GLU A 268 20.91 1.10 12.42
C GLU A 268 19.76 1.20 13.44
N SER A 269 19.73 2.22 14.32
CA SER A 269 18.65 2.42 15.29
C SER A 269 17.34 2.81 14.61
N ASP A 270 17.47 3.43 13.45
CA ASP A 270 16.36 4.00 12.70
C ASP A 270 15.88 3.03 11.63
N SER A 271 14.56 2.98 11.46
CA SER A 271 13.89 2.15 10.48
C SER A 271 13.26 3.03 9.42
N LEU A 272 13.47 2.64 8.15
CA LEU A 272 12.86 3.26 6.98
C LEU A 272 12.01 2.21 6.27
N ASP A 273 10.69 2.41 6.27
CA ASP A 273 9.71 1.54 5.62
C ASP A 273 8.95 2.37 4.57
N GLY A 274 9.33 2.20 3.30
CA GLY A 274 8.90 3.05 2.20
C GLY A 274 9.24 4.53 2.46
N ALA A 275 8.21 5.37 2.52
CA ALA A 275 8.34 6.80 2.80
C ALA A 275 8.18 7.17 4.29
N THR A 276 8.13 6.17 5.18
CA THR A 276 7.97 6.35 6.62
C THR A 276 9.26 6.05 7.36
N VAL A 277 9.66 6.96 8.22
CA VAL A 277 10.80 6.82 9.13
C VAL A 277 10.28 6.66 10.55
N THR A 278 10.90 5.76 11.31
CA THR A 278 10.77 5.67 12.77
C THR A 278 12.16 5.57 13.36
N GLY A 279 12.48 6.43 14.32
CA GLY A 279 13.84 6.53 14.85
C GLY A 279 13.92 7.05 16.27
N VAL A 280 15.13 7.03 16.82
CA VAL A 280 15.44 7.52 18.17
C VAL A 280 16.76 8.27 18.18
N VAL A 281 16.70 9.58 18.42
CA VAL A 281 17.92 10.37 18.63
C VAL A 281 18.29 10.41 20.11
N GLY A 282 19.52 10.04 20.43
CA GLY A 282 20.05 10.06 21.79
C GLY A 282 20.54 11.43 22.26
N VAL A 283 20.97 11.48 23.52
CA VAL A 283 21.57 12.68 24.11
C VAL A 283 22.96 12.90 23.52
N GLY A 284 23.19 14.08 22.93
CA GLY A 284 24.47 14.40 22.29
C GLY A 284 24.55 14.02 20.81
N GLU A 285 23.48 13.48 20.24
CA GLU A 285 23.43 12.95 18.87
C GLU A 285 22.56 13.80 17.95
N ARG A 286 22.69 13.57 16.64
CA ARG A 286 21.84 14.16 15.61
C ARG A 286 21.52 13.10 14.57
N ASP A 287 20.26 13.08 14.17
CA ASP A 287 19.83 12.30 13.02
C ASP A 287 19.35 13.29 11.97
N ALA A 288 19.66 13.01 10.70
CA ALA A 288 19.17 13.83 9.60
C ALA A 288 18.69 12.97 8.45
N TYR A 289 17.66 13.45 7.77
CA TYR A 289 17.05 12.79 6.63
C TYR A 289 16.80 13.80 5.54
N ARG A 290 17.26 13.49 4.33
CA ARG A 290 16.89 14.25 3.16
C ARG A 290 15.57 13.72 2.60
N PHE A 291 14.69 14.59 2.14
CA PHE A 291 13.41 14.21 1.55
C PHE A 291 12.97 15.14 0.41
N ASP A 292 12.09 14.64 -0.46
CA ASP A 292 11.31 15.46 -1.40
C ASP A 292 9.81 15.38 -1.05
N GLY A 293 9.00 16.27 -1.64
CA GLY A 293 7.60 16.37 -1.29
C GLY A 293 7.35 17.05 0.06
N SER A 294 6.30 16.62 0.76
CA SER A 294 5.79 17.17 2.01
C SER A 294 5.76 16.11 3.10
N ILE A 295 5.99 16.52 4.35
CA ILE A 295 5.73 15.66 5.52
C ILE A 295 4.22 15.60 5.75
N VAL A 296 3.64 14.41 5.60
CA VAL A 296 2.19 14.15 5.71
C VAL A 296 1.79 13.56 7.05
N ASP A 297 2.72 12.94 7.77
CA ASP A 297 2.55 12.52 9.16
C ASP A 297 3.83 12.79 9.97
N PHE A 298 3.67 13.17 11.24
CA PHE A 298 4.79 13.51 12.11
C PHE A 298 4.44 13.33 13.59
N SER A 299 5.30 12.64 14.32
CA SER A 299 5.24 12.45 15.76
C SER A 299 6.65 12.53 16.36
N SER A 300 6.77 13.20 17.51
CA SER A 300 8.01 13.23 18.28
C SER A 300 7.70 13.24 19.78
N ALA A 301 8.40 12.41 20.54
CA ALA A 301 8.26 12.31 21.99
C ALA A 301 9.65 12.35 22.65
N GLY A 302 10.01 13.52 23.17
CA GLY A 302 11.29 13.79 23.82
C GLY A 302 11.63 15.29 23.81
N GLU A 303 12.91 15.59 23.95
CA GLU A 303 13.43 16.97 24.09
C GLU A 303 14.34 17.42 22.94
N ALA A 304 14.53 16.60 21.91
CA ALA A 304 15.32 16.98 20.74
C ALA A 304 14.64 18.13 19.98
N ASN A 305 15.46 19.03 19.45
CA ASN A 305 14.98 20.07 18.55
C ASN A 305 14.78 19.47 17.16
N VAL A 306 13.61 19.68 16.58
CA VAL A 306 13.33 19.22 15.21
C VAL A 306 13.33 20.42 14.28
N ASN A 307 14.18 20.38 13.27
CA ASN A 307 14.31 21.43 12.26
C ASN A 307 14.05 20.87 10.86
N VAL A 308 13.30 21.59 10.04
CA VAL A 308 13.05 21.23 8.64
C VAL A 308 13.52 22.37 7.77
N GLU A 309 14.43 22.08 6.83
CA GLU A 309 14.92 23.03 5.84
C GLU A 309 14.47 22.59 4.46
N TYR A 310 13.75 23.49 3.78
CA TYR A 310 13.37 23.31 2.38
C TYR A 310 14.44 23.92 1.46
N ASP A 311 14.64 23.31 0.30
CA ASP A 311 15.68 23.65 -0.68
C ASP A 311 17.10 23.81 -0.08
N ALA A 312 17.45 22.91 0.85
CA ALA A 312 18.76 22.90 1.51
C ALA A 312 19.87 22.49 0.54
N SER A 313 20.76 23.44 0.23
CA SER A 313 21.97 23.17 -0.55
C SER A 313 22.96 22.30 0.22
N LEU A 314 23.80 21.58 -0.52
CA LEU A 314 24.98 20.86 0.00
C LEU A 314 25.93 21.76 0.80
#